data_AF-A0A7L2R4X0-F1
#
_entry.id   AF-A0A7L2R4X0-F1
#
_cell.length_a   1.000
_cell.length_b   1.000
_cell.length_c   1.000
_cell.angle_alpha   90.00
_cell.angle_beta   90.00
_cell.angle_gamma   90.00
#
_symmetry.space_group_name_H-M   'P 1'
#
loop_
_entity.id
_entity.type
_entity.pdbx_description
1 polymer ?
#
loop_
_entity_poly.entity_id
_entity_poly.type
_entity_poly.pdbx_seq_one_letter_code
_entity_poly.pdbx_strand_id
1 'polypeptide(L)'
;QADTGKNLVTLPYTTATATLRSDETIWLEPEVIFSGPRHAFEFPQINYRKYGGKPYTYTYGLGLNHFVPDRLCKLNVKTKETWVWQEPDAYPSEPIFVSHPDALEEDDG
;
A
#
# COMPACT_ATOMS: atom_id res chain seq x y z
N GLN A 1 7.94 15.48 32.04
CA GLN A 1 8.59 14.15 31.94
C GLN A 1 8.48 13.76 30.48
N ALA A 2 9.61 13.66 29.76
CA ALA A 2 9.60 13.43 28.32
C ALA A 2 8.83 12.14 28.00
N ASP A 3 8.14 12.08 26.86
CA ASP A 3 7.37 10.91 26.39
C ASP A 3 8.26 9.70 26.00
N THR A 4 9.48 9.65 26.54
CA THR A 4 10.42 8.55 26.41
C THR A 4 9.76 7.23 26.83
N GLY A 5 9.84 6.24 25.94
CA GLY A 5 9.26 4.91 26.12
C GLY A 5 7.79 4.78 25.71
N LYS A 6 7.13 5.85 25.26
CA LYS A 6 5.73 5.80 24.80
C LYS A 6 5.62 5.77 23.28
N ASN A 7 4.55 5.16 22.79
CA ASN A 7 4.12 5.30 21.40
C ASN A 7 3.56 6.71 21.17
N LEU A 8 4.13 7.42 20.21
CA LEU A 8 3.72 8.76 19.78
C LEU A 8 2.57 8.73 18.77
N VAL A 9 2.29 7.59 18.14
CA VAL A 9 1.17 7.43 17.21
C VAL A 9 -0.13 7.33 18.01
N THR A 10 -0.93 8.40 17.97
CA THR A 10 -2.25 8.49 18.62
C THR A 10 -3.42 8.40 17.64
N LEU A 11 -3.12 8.18 16.35
CA LEU A 11 -4.12 8.06 15.29
C LEU A 11 -4.96 6.79 15.49
N PRO A 12 -6.31 6.87 15.38
CA PRO A 12 -7.19 5.77 15.77
C PRO A 12 -7.31 4.65 14.71
N TYR A 13 -6.75 4.84 13.53
CA TYR A 13 -7.00 4.00 12.35
C TYR A 13 -5.76 3.21 11.90
N THR A 14 -4.68 3.21 12.67
CA THR A 14 -3.44 2.50 12.32
C THR A 14 -2.91 1.72 13.51
N THR A 15 -2.23 0.61 13.21
CA THR A 15 -1.46 -0.15 14.21
C THR A 15 0.01 0.22 14.22
N ALA A 16 0.46 1.16 13.38
CA ALA A 16 1.84 1.60 13.33
C ALA A 16 2.25 2.26 14.66
N THR A 17 3.52 2.09 15.03
CA THR A 17 4.06 2.68 16.26
C THR A 17 5.29 3.53 15.98
N ALA A 18 5.48 4.55 16.82
CA ALA A 18 6.66 5.39 16.84
C ALA A 18 7.07 5.63 18.29
N THR A 19 8.12 4.97 18.77
CA THR A 19 8.54 5.02 20.19
C THR A 19 9.77 5.91 20.35
N LEU A 20 9.64 6.98 21.16
CA LEU A 20 10.79 7.82 21.53
C LEU A 20 11.70 7.09 22.51
N ARG A 21 12.95 6.84 22.14
CA ARG A 21 13.95 6.16 22.98
C ARG A 21 14.75 7.15 23.83
N SER A 22 15.51 6.63 24.78
CA SER A 22 16.34 7.42 25.69
C SER A 22 17.51 8.13 25.01
N ASP A 23 17.93 7.65 23.84
CA ASP A 23 18.96 8.25 22.99
C ASP A 23 18.40 9.27 21.99
N GLU A 24 17.16 9.74 22.22
CA GLU A 24 16.42 10.68 21.38
C GLU A 24 16.04 10.14 20.00
N THR A 25 16.33 8.87 19.69
CA THR A 25 15.88 8.25 18.44
C THR A 25 14.39 7.88 18.51
N ILE A 26 13.73 7.85 17.35
CA ILE A 26 12.35 7.36 17.22
C ILE A 26 12.39 6.01 16.51
N TRP A 27 12.01 4.96 17.24
CA TRP A 27 11.90 3.61 16.67
C TRP A 27 10.53 3.38 16.07
N LEU A 28 10.49 2.91 14.82
CA LEU A 28 9.25 2.70 14.07
C LEU A 28 8.92 1.22 13.98
N GLU A 29 7.64 0.89 14.09
CA GLU A 29 7.10 -0.41 13.70
C GLU A 29 5.96 -0.21 12.70
N PRO A 30 5.93 -0.99 11.60
CA PRO A 30 4.97 -0.78 10.53
C PRO A 30 3.60 -1.36 10.86
N GLU A 31 2.56 -0.79 10.25
CA GLU A 31 1.33 -1.53 9.96
C GLU A 31 1.51 -2.28 8.64
N VAL A 32 1.47 -3.62 8.70
CA VAL A 32 1.57 -4.45 7.50
C VAL A 32 0.24 -4.41 6.74
N ILE A 33 0.28 -3.90 5.52
CA ILE A 33 -0.91 -3.78 4.64
C ILE A 33 -1.06 -4.96 3.66
N PHE A 34 0.03 -5.63 3.31
CA PHE A 34 0.04 -6.85 2.49
C PHE A 34 1.25 -7.71 2.85
N SER A 35 1.07 -9.04 2.91
CA SER A 35 2.15 -9.99 3.12
C SER A 35 1.78 -11.35 2.53
N GLY A 36 2.54 -11.80 1.54
CA GLY A 36 2.38 -13.10 0.90
C GLY A 36 3.72 -13.85 0.86
N PRO A 37 3.79 -15.15 1.21
CA PRO A 37 5.04 -15.91 1.16
C PRO A 37 5.64 -15.94 -0.24
N ARG A 38 6.72 -15.17 -0.48
CA ARG A 38 7.34 -14.99 -1.81
C ARG A 38 6.39 -14.45 -2.90
N HIS A 39 5.27 -13.86 -2.46
CA HIS A 39 4.37 -13.10 -3.31
C HIS A 39 4.57 -11.62 -2.98
N ALA A 40 5.21 -10.87 -3.88
CA ALA A 40 5.39 -9.43 -3.72
C ALA A 40 4.25 -8.66 -4.37
N PHE A 41 3.85 -7.55 -3.75
CA PHE A 41 3.10 -6.48 -4.40
C PHE A 41 4.14 -5.41 -4.75
N GLU A 42 4.48 -5.29 -6.03
CA GLU A 42 5.56 -4.44 -6.52
C GLU A 42 5.10 -3.59 -7.70
N PHE A 43 5.96 -2.67 -8.16
CA PHE A 43 5.61 -1.68 -9.20
C PHE A 43 4.29 -0.94 -8.88
N PRO A 44 4.21 -0.28 -7.69
CA PRO A 44 2.97 0.29 -7.20
C PRO A 44 2.59 1.55 -7.98
N GLN A 45 1.31 1.62 -8.34
CA GLN A 45 0.67 2.74 -9.00
C GLN A 45 -0.60 3.14 -8.26
N ILE A 46 -0.98 4.41 -8.38
CA ILE A 46 -2.20 4.98 -7.79
C ILE A 46 -2.86 5.90 -8.81
N ASN A 47 -4.04 6.43 -8.50
CA ASN A 47 -4.59 7.61 -9.18
C ASN A 47 -3.77 8.87 -8.84
N TYR A 48 -2.54 8.93 -9.38
CA TYR A 48 -1.51 9.87 -8.94
C TYR A 48 -1.88 11.33 -9.22
N ARG A 49 -2.55 11.60 -10.34
CA ARG A 49 -2.98 12.96 -10.73
C ARG A 49 -3.90 13.59 -9.68
N LYS A 50 -4.82 12.83 -9.09
CA LYS A 50 -5.81 13.34 -8.12
C LYS A 50 -5.34 13.13 -6.67
N TYR A 51 -4.67 12.01 -6.36
CA TYR A 51 -4.37 11.55 -5.00
C TYR A 51 -2.87 11.47 -4.63
N GLY A 52 -1.95 11.78 -5.54
CA GLY A 52 -0.51 11.85 -5.21
C GLY A 52 -0.24 12.83 -4.06
N GLY A 53 0.37 12.33 -2.98
CA GLY A 53 0.67 13.12 -1.78
C GLY A 53 -0.54 13.48 -0.91
N LYS A 54 -1.70 12.86 -1.14
CA LYS A 54 -2.95 13.09 -0.39
C LYS A 54 -3.45 11.80 0.24
N PRO A 55 -4.39 11.87 1.21
CA PRO A 55 -5.09 10.67 1.69
C PRO A 55 -5.73 9.91 0.51
N TYR A 56 -5.54 8.60 0.46
CA TYR A 56 -5.99 7.74 -0.63
C TYR A 56 -6.46 6.39 -0.09
N THR A 57 -7.04 5.55 -0.94
CA THR A 57 -7.67 4.28 -0.57
C THR A 57 -7.12 3.12 -1.40
N TYR A 58 -6.78 3.33 -2.67
CA TYR A 58 -6.44 2.27 -3.60
C TYR A 58 -5.01 2.40 -4.14
N THR A 59 -4.31 1.27 -4.18
CA THR A 59 -3.08 1.10 -4.94
C THR A 59 -3.19 -0.12 -5.85
N TYR A 60 -2.59 -0.02 -7.02
CA TYR A 60 -2.47 -1.07 -8.03
C TYR A 60 -1.02 -1.51 -8.08
N GLY A 61 -0.76 -2.77 -8.42
CA GLY A 61 0.59 -3.29 -8.45
C GLY A 61 0.72 -4.57 -9.25
N LEU A 62 1.94 -4.86 -9.64
CA LEU A 62 2.36 -6.11 -10.23
C LEU A 62 2.62 -7.14 -9.13
N GLY A 63 1.96 -8.28 -9.21
CA GLY A 63 2.23 -9.41 -8.33
C GLY A 63 3.41 -10.22 -8.83
N LEU A 64 4.42 -10.41 -7.98
CA LEU A 64 5.58 -11.23 -8.27
C LEU A 64 5.51 -12.53 -7.47
N ASN A 65 5.47 -13.67 -8.14
CA ASN A 65 5.56 -15.00 -7.55
C ASN A 65 6.98 -15.53 -7.73
N HIS A 66 7.75 -15.62 -6.63
CA HIS A 66 9.18 -15.96 -6.71
C HIS A 66 9.96 -15.08 -7.70
N PHE A 67 9.67 -13.77 -7.70
CA PHE A 67 10.18 -12.75 -8.64
C PHE A 67 9.67 -12.83 -10.08
N VAL A 68 8.85 -13.83 -10.43
CA VAL A 68 8.21 -13.91 -11.75
C VAL A 68 6.90 -13.11 -11.73
N PRO A 69 6.69 -12.14 -12.65
CA PRO A 69 5.45 -11.37 -12.70
C PRO A 69 4.31 -12.25 -13.21
N ASP A 70 3.34 -12.59 -12.35
CA ASP A 70 2.31 -13.59 -12.67
C ASP A 70 0.87 -13.07 -12.53
N ARG A 71 0.65 -11.86 -12.01
CA ARG A 71 -0.69 -11.32 -11.76
C ARG A 71 -0.69 -9.80 -11.63
N LEU A 72 -1.84 -9.19 -11.82
CA LEU A 72 -2.11 -7.80 -11.43
C LEU A 72 -2.91 -7.77 -10.14
N CYS A 73 -2.61 -6.81 -9.27
CA CYS A 73 -3.22 -6.67 -7.95
C CYS A 73 -3.81 -5.26 -7.77
N LYS A 74 -4.97 -5.17 -7.13
CA LYS A 74 -5.51 -3.95 -6.52
C LYS A 74 -5.61 -4.17 -5.02
N LEU A 75 -5.24 -3.18 -4.23
CA LEU A 75 -5.23 -3.22 -2.76
C LEU A 75 -5.95 -2.00 -2.21
N ASN A 76 -6.89 -2.22 -1.30
CA ASN A 76 -7.43 -1.17 -0.44
C ASN A 76 -6.52 -1.00 0.79
N VAL A 77 -5.81 0.12 0.91
CA VAL A 77 -4.81 0.33 1.97
C VAL A 77 -5.42 0.50 3.37
N LYS A 78 -6.73 0.76 3.45
CA LYS A 78 -7.45 0.94 4.72
C LYS A 78 -8.01 -0.39 5.23
N THR A 79 -8.65 -1.16 4.36
CA THR A 79 -9.30 -2.44 4.73
C THR A 79 -8.40 -3.65 4.54
N LYS A 80 -7.26 -3.50 3.82
CA LYS A 80 -6.35 -4.56 3.40
C LYS A 80 -6.97 -5.57 2.42
N GLU A 81 -8.15 -5.26 1.88
CA GLU A 81 -8.81 -6.07 0.86
C GLU A 81 -8.03 -6.03 -0.45
N THR A 82 -7.93 -7.17 -1.12
CA THR A 82 -7.19 -7.30 -2.38
C THR A 82 -8.05 -7.93 -3.47
N TRP A 83 -7.83 -7.48 -4.70
CA TRP A 83 -8.36 -8.08 -5.91
C TRP A 83 -7.21 -8.47 -6.82
N VAL A 84 -7.36 -9.60 -7.49
CA VAL A 84 -6.31 -10.18 -8.32
C VAL A 84 -6.88 -10.48 -9.70
N TRP A 85 -6.17 -10.07 -10.73
CA TRP A 85 -6.35 -10.56 -12.09
C TRP A 85 -5.15 -11.42 -12.48
N GLN A 86 -5.41 -12.61 -13.00
CA GLN A 86 -4.39 -13.57 -13.39
C GLN A 86 -4.95 -14.52 -14.44
N GLU A 87 -4.14 -14.84 -15.45
CA GLU A 87 -4.41 -15.88 -16.44
C GLU A 87 -3.22 -16.86 -16.52
N PRO A 88 -3.45 -18.14 -16.86
CA PRO A 88 -2.36 -19.09 -17.08
C PRO A 88 -1.41 -18.63 -18.19
N ASP A 89 -0.11 -18.84 -18.00
CA ASP A 89 0.96 -18.53 -18.97
C ASP A 89 0.99 -17.05 -19.43
N ALA A 90 0.43 -16.14 -18.63
CA ALA A 90 0.45 -14.69 -18.84
C ALA A 90 1.39 -14.00 -17.85
N TYR A 91 2.24 -13.10 -18.36
CA TYR A 91 3.25 -12.37 -17.58
C TYR A 91 3.03 -10.86 -17.75
N PRO A 92 2.22 -10.22 -16.88
CA PRO A 92 1.87 -8.81 -17.03
C PRO A 92 3.05 -7.88 -16.67
N SER A 93 2.93 -6.61 -17.07
CA SER A 93 3.81 -5.52 -16.66
C SER A 93 3.19 -4.69 -15.53
N GLU A 94 3.87 -3.61 -15.13
CA GLU A 94 3.34 -2.60 -14.22
C GLU A 94 1.96 -2.08 -14.68
N PRO A 95 0.93 -2.05 -13.80
CA PRO A 95 -0.38 -1.52 -14.11
C PRO A 95 -0.44 0.01 -13.94
N ILE A 96 -0.54 0.76 -15.03
CA ILE A 96 -0.69 2.23 -14.98
C ILE A 96 -2.17 2.62 -14.91
N PHE A 97 -2.55 3.40 -13.90
CA PHE A 97 -3.92 3.89 -13.74
C PHE A 97 -4.19 5.10 -14.65
N VAL A 98 -5.35 5.10 -15.32
CA VAL A 98 -5.83 6.23 -16.14
C VAL A 98 -7.26 6.58 -15.72
N SER A 99 -7.41 7.70 -15.04
CA SER A 99 -8.73 8.19 -14.61
C SER A 99 -9.66 8.41 -15.81
N HIS A 100 -10.92 7.98 -15.68
CA HIS A 100 -11.99 8.43 -16.58
C HIS A 100 -12.10 9.97 -16.52
N PRO A 101 -12.37 10.68 -17.64
CA PRO A 101 -12.48 12.14 -17.65
C PRO A 101 -13.56 12.67 -16.68
N ASP A 102 -14.64 11.93 -16.52
CA ASP A 102 -15.76 12.24 -15.62
C ASP A 102 -15.71 11.47 -14.29
N ALA A 103 -14.53 11.00 -13.87
CA ALA A 103 -14.36 10.19 -12.67
C ALA A 103 -14.89 10.86 -11.40
N LEU A 104 -15.80 10.18 -10.70
CA LEU A 104 -16.33 10.63 -9.41
C LEU A 104 -15.49 10.04 -8.27
N GLU A 105 -15.23 8.74 -8.36
CA GLU A 105 -14.50 7.98 -7.35
C GLU A 105 -12.99 7.94 -7.60
N GLU A 106 -12.26 7.35 -6.65
CA GLU A 106 -10.79 7.25 -6.71
C GLU A 106 -10.32 6.24 -7.78
N ASP A 107 -11.10 5.17 -7.97
CA ASP A 107 -10.82 4.01 -8.81
C ASP A 107 -11.67 3.95 -10.10
N ASP A 108 -12.33 5.05 -10.47
CA ASP A 108 -13.03 5.22 -11.74
C ASP A 108 -12.03 5.41 -12.90
N GLY A 109 -11.57 4.31 -13.50
CA GLY A 109 -10.61 4.28 -14.61
C GLY A 109 -10.09 2.91 -14.98
#